data_AF-A0A0J6NRR3-F1
#
_entry.id   AF-A0A0J6NRR3-F1
#
_cell.length_a   1.000
_cell.length_b   1.000
_cell.length_c   1.000
_cell.angle_alpha   90.00
_cell.angle_beta   90.00
_cell.angle_gamma   90.00
#
_symmetry.space_group_name_H-M   'P 1'
#
loop_
_entity.id
_entity.type
_entity.pdbx_description
1 polymer ?
#
loop_
_entity_poly.entity_id
_entity_poly.type
_entity_poly.pdbx_seq_one_letter_code
_entity_poly.pdbx_strand_id
1 'polypeptide(L)'
;MRRLNAVPAGVELRGKLTAAYGWTDSAGEQVLVLAEQREARGADGTQNAALYAAQYTLGQDRPRRLWMLSDGVTRCEFDASAAFDLEAVGFPDLNRDGALETVVGYRSACASDVSPNDYKLILHAGKAKYGLRGLDRQGVRWLDPDSGHLTGLPLPDDCSPQGQRALQAKGWERDFEPPYLPGCYVDENDFAAAPPAFVRFMRQHWFARMRQQEESWLKQQQQE
;
A
#
# COMPACT_ATOMS: atom_id res chain seq x y z
N MET A 1 -8.40 -18.37 -6.68
CA MET A 1 -8.30 -16.90 -6.83
C MET A 1 -8.21 -16.54 -8.31
N ARG A 2 -9.00 -15.58 -8.81
CA ARG A 2 -8.93 -15.13 -10.21
C ARG A 2 -9.06 -13.61 -10.35
N ARG A 3 -8.36 -13.03 -11.33
CA ARG A 3 -8.60 -11.65 -11.76
C ARG A 3 -9.87 -11.60 -12.62
N LEU A 4 -10.71 -10.59 -12.40
CA LEU A 4 -11.94 -10.37 -13.14
C LEU A 4 -11.73 -9.25 -14.16
N ASN A 5 -12.34 -9.39 -15.33
CA ASN A 5 -12.25 -8.40 -16.42
C ASN A 5 -13.32 -7.29 -16.27
N ALA A 6 -14.30 -7.49 -15.40
CA ALA A 6 -15.37 -6.53 -15.12
C ALA A 6 -15.86 -6.69 -13.67
N VAL A 7 -16.53 -5.65 -13.17
CA VAL A 7 -17.18 -5.65 -11.86
C VAL A 7 -18.50 -6.44 -11.93
N PRO A 8 -18.77 -7.38 -11.00
CA PRO A 8 -20.04 -8.10 -10.96
C PRO A 8 -21.26 -7.17 -10.81
N ALA A 9 -22.41 -7.58 -11.34
CA ALA A 9 -23.64 -6.81 -11.22
C ALA A 9 -24.01 -6.55 -9.76
N GLY A 10 -24.43 -5.31 -9.46
CA GLY A 10 -24.81 -4.87 -8.11
C GLY A 10 -23.65 -4.53 -7.18
N VAL A 11 -22.40 -4.68 -7.62
CA VAL A 11 -21.21 -4.19 -6.89
C VAL A 11 -20.97 -2.72 -7.21
N GLU A 12 -20.88 -1.89 -6.17
CA GLU A 12 -20.63 -0.46 -6.31
C GLU A 12 -19.15 -0.20 -6.64
N LEU A 13 -18.93 0.60 -7.69
CA LEU A 13 -17.62 1.09 -8.13
C LEU A 13 -17.58 2.62 -7.98
N ARG A 14 -16.55 3.13 -7.31
CA ARG A 14 -16.29 4.57 -7.20
C ARG A 14 -14.92 4.89 -7.80
N GLY A 15 -14.89 5.66 -8.89
CA GLY A 15 -13.68 5.91 -9.67
C GLY A 15 -13.50 4.93 -10.83
N LYS A 16 -12.30 4.94 -11.42
CA LYS A 16 -11.91 4.05 -12.51
C LYS A 16 -11.47 2.70 -11.95
N LEU A 17 -12.01 1.61 -12.48
CA LEU A 17 -11.60 0.26 -12.10
C LEU A 17 -10.11 0.03 -12.40
N THR A 18 -9.35 -0.35 -11.37
CA THR A 18 -7.93 -0.72 -11.48
C THR A 18 -7.76 -2.23 -11.47
N ALA A 19 -8.46 -2.91 -10.56
CA ALA A 19 -8.49 -4.36 -10.51
C ALA A 19 -9.76 -4.88 -9.83
N ALA A 20 -10.17 -6.08 -10.23
CA ALA A 20 -11.19 -6.86 -9.54
C ALA A 20 -10.74 -8.31 -9.43
N TYR A 21 -11.17 -8.95 -8.36
CA TYR A 21 -10.57 -10.16 -7.83
C TYR A 21 -11.68 -11.02 -7.24
N GLY A 22 -11.86 -12.24 -7.72
CA GLY A 22 -12.92 -13.15 -7.26
C GLY A 22 -12.36 -14.45 -6.69
N TRP A 23 -12.98 -14.94 -5.62
CA TRP A 23 -12.66 -16.24 -5.04
C TRP A 23 -13.87 -16.87 -4.32
N THR A 24 -13.72 -18.14 -3.97
CA THR A 24 -14.66 -18.86 -3.12
C THR A 24 -13.87 -19.45 -1.97
N ASP A 25 -14.35 -19.24 -0.76
CA ASP A 25 -13.75 -19.73 0.49
C ASP A 25 -14.85 -20.23 1.43
N SER A 26 -14.52 -20.56 2.69
CA SER A 26 -15.50 -21.04 3.67
C SER A 26 -16.57 -19.99 4.01
N ALA A 27 -16.31 -18.71 3.74
CA ALA A 27 -17.25 -17.60 3.94
C ALA A 27 -18.13 -17.32 2.71
N GLY A 28 -17.95 -18.06 1.61
CA GLY A 28 -18.76 -18.00 0.40
C GLY A 28 -18.03 -17.48 -0.83
N GLU A 29 -18.79 -17.06 -1.85
CA GLU A 29 -18.23 -16.40 -3.02
C GLU A 29 -17.94 -14.93 -2.69
N GLN A 30 -16.69 -14.49 -2.89
CA GLN A 30 -16.23 -13.16 -2.56
C GLN A 30 -15.73 -12.43 -3.81
N VAL A 31 -15.80 -11.10 -3.77
CA VAL A 31 -15.14 -10.22 -4.73
C VAL A 31 -14.49 -9.04 -4.01
N LEU A 32 -13.25 -8.72 -4.38
CA LEU A 32 -12.58 -7.47 -4.06
C LEU A 32 -12.57 -6.60 -5.32
N VAL A 33 -12.98 -5.34 -5.19
CA VAL A 33 -12.85 -4.32 -6.23
C VAL A 33 -11.94 -3.20 -5.75
N LEU A 34 -11.05 -2.76 -6.64
CA LEU A 34 -10.08 -1.69 -6.43
C LEU A 34 -10.26 -0.65 -7.54
N ALA A 35 -10.43 0.61 -7.15
CA ALA A 35 -10.67 1.72 -8.06
C ALA A 35 -9.92 2.97 -7.65
N GLU A 36 -9.43 3.69 -8.64
CA GLU A 36 -8.63 4.90 -8.49
C GLU A 36 -9.34 6.07 -9.16
N GLN A 37 -9.24 7.25 -8.57
CA GLN A 37 -9.79 8.49 -9.13
C GLN A 37 -8.74 9.58 -9.00
N ARG A 38 -8.41 10.23 -10.11
CA ARG A 38 -7.63 11.47 -10.12
C ARG A 38 -8.50 12.56 -10.70
N GLU A 39 -8.62 13.66 -9.96
CA GLU A 39 -9.41 14.80 -10.39
C GLU A 39 -8.52 15.81 -11.12
N ALA A 40 -9.11 16.52 -12.07
CA ALA A 40 -8.44 17.67 -12.67
C ALA A 40 -8.19 18.75 -11.61
N ARG A 41 -7.23 19.64 -11.87
CA ARG A 41 -6.93 20.75 -10.98
C ARG A 41 -8.15 21.66 -10.86
N GLY A 42 -8.57 21.93 -9.62
CA GLY A 42 -9.68 22.80 -9.29
C GLY A 42 -9.37 24.27 -9.58
N ALA A 43 -10.40 25.11 -9.51
CA ALA A 43 -10.26 26.56 -9.70
C ALA A 43 -9.40 27.23 -8.61
N ASP A 44 -9.27 26.59 -7.45
CA ASP A 44 -8.38 27.00 -6.35
C ASP A 44 -6.91 26.59 -6.58
N GLY A 45 -6.59 26.00 -7.73
CA GLY A 45 -5.25 25.54 -8.06
C GLY A 45 -4.87 24.20 -7.44
N THR A 46 -5.76 23.53 -6.71
CA THR A 46 -5.46 22.26 -6.03
C THR A 46 -5.91 21.03 -6.81
N GLN A 47 -5.32 19.86 -6.54
CA GLN A 47 -5.70 18.57 -7.11
C GLN A 47 -6.09 17.58 -6.01
N ASN A 48 -6.98 16.64 -6.37
CA ASN A 48 -7.35 15.50 -5.53
C ASN A 48 -7.00 14.18 -6.23
N ALA A 49 -6.60 13.20 -5.44
CA ALA A 49 -6.47 11.81 -5.88
C ALA A 49 -7.01 10.89 -4.79
N ALA A 50 -7.85 9.93 -5.17
CA ALA A 50 -8.58 9.07 -4.27
C ALA A 50 -8.52 7.61 -4.69
N LEU A 51 -8.60 6.75 -3.68
CA LEU A 51 -8.65 5.31 -3.77
C LEU A 51 -9.97 4.82 -3.18
N TYR A 52 -10.46 3.75 -3.77
CA TYR A 52 -11.62 3.03 -3.30
C TYR A 52 -11.35 1.52 -3.39
N ALA A 53 -11.44 0.83 -2.26
CA ALA A 53 -11.42 -0.62 -2.20
C ALA A 53 -12.65 -1.12 -1.45
N ALA A 54 -13.25 -2.21 -1.94
CA ALA A 54 -14.36 -2.83 -1.23
C ALA A 54 -14.40 -4.33 -1.49
N GLN A 55 -14.66 -5.09 -0.43
CA GLN A 55 -14.95 -6.52 -0.54
C GLN A 55 -16.45 -6.75 -0.38
N TYR A 56 -16.99 -7.64 -1.21
CA TYR A 56 -18.36 -8.07 -1.18
C TYR A 56 -18.42 -9.60 -1.11
N THR A 57 -19.41 -10.10 -0.38
CA THR A 57 -19.87 -11.48 -0.52
C THR A 57 -20.98 -11.50 -1.57
N LEU A 58 -20.83 -12.33 -2.59
CA LEU A 58 -21.84 -12.57 -3.61
C LEU A 58 -22.86 -13.58 -3.06
N GLY A 59 -24.14 -13.31 -3.29
CA GLY A 59 -25.27 -14.13 -2.85
C GLY A 59 -26.35 -14.15 -3.92
N GLN A 60 -27.42 -14.90 -3.68
CA GLN A 60 -28.45 -15.14 -4.71
C GLN A 60 -29.25 -13.89 -5.11
N ASP A 61 -29.48 -12.97 -4.17
CA ASP A 61 -30.27 -11.76 -4.45
C ASP A 61 -29.41 -10.55 -4.84
N ARG A 62 -28.47 -10.15 -3.97
CA ARG A 62 -27.61 -8.99 -4.19
C ARG A 62 -26.25 -9.13 -3.50
N PRO A 63 -25.17 -8.57 -4.07
CA PRO A 63 -23.88 -8.48 -3.38
C PRO A 63 -24.01 -7.75 -2.04
N ARG A 64 -23.41 -8.30 -0.99
CA ARG A 64 -23.36 -7.68 0.34
C ARG A 64 -21.95 -7.18 0.61
N ARG A 65 -21.79 -5.87 0.79
CA ARG A 65 -20.50 -5.26 1.15
C ARG A 65 -20.07 -5.71 2.55
N LEU A 66 -18.90 -6.32 2.64
CA LEU A 66 -18.29 -6.75 3.89
C LEU A 66 -17.56 -5.58 4.56
N TRP A 67 -16.73 -4.89 3.79
CA TRP A 67 -16.01 -3.69 4.20
C TRP A 67 -15.73 -2.79 3.01
N MET A 68 -15.32 -1.57 3.31
CA MET A 68 -14.95 -0.54 2.36
C MET A 68 -13.79 0.27 2.91
N LEU A 69 -12.90 0.68 2.03
CA LEU A 69 -11.81 1.59 2.29
C LEU A 69 -11.87 2.71 1.25
N SER A 70 -11.77 3.94 1.73
CA SER A 70 -11.51 5.12 0.91
C SER A 70 -10.39 5.89 1.56
N ASP A 71 -9.42 6.29 0.75
CA ASP A 71 -8.23 7.03 1.17
C ASP A 71 -7.75 7.87 -0.01
N GLY A 72 -6.82 8.79 0.23
CA GLY A 72 -6.27 9.64 -0.82
C GLY A 72 -5.75 10.97 -0.28
N VAL A 73 -5.41 11.84 -1.22
CA VAL A 73 -4.97 13.21 -0.96
C VAL A 73 -6.04 14.19 -1.45
N THR A 74 -6.28 15.22 -0.65
CA THR A 74 -7.23 16.28 -0.98
C THR A 74 -6.53 17.63 -0.88
N ARG A 75 -6.95 18.58 -1.72
CA ARG A 75 -6.43 19.96 -1.75
C ARG A 75 -4.91 20.03 -1.89
N CYS A 76 -4.33 19.17 -2.73
CA CYS A 76 -2.90 19.19 -2.99
C CYS A 76 -2.53 20.36 -3.92
N GLU A 77 -1.62 21.24 -3.50
CA GLU A 77 -1.14 22.35 -4.33
C GLU A 77 -0.15 21.89 -5.43
N PHE A 78 0.42 20.70 -5.28
CA PHE A 78 1.37 20.09 -6.21
C PHE A 78 0.73 18.96 -7.04
N ASP A 79 1.46 17.88 -7.31
CA ASP A 79 0.93 16.71 -8.00
C ASP A 79 0.32 15.74 -6.99
N ALA A 80 -1.01 15.64 -7.05
CA ALA A 80 -1.76 14.64 -6.29
C ALA A 80 -1.67 13.27 -6.97
N SER A 81 -1.29 12.25 -6.19
CA SER A 81 -1.35 10.85 -6.63
C SER A 81 -1.89 9.94 -5.53
N ALA A 82 -2.61 8.91 -5.95
CA ALA A 82 -3.01 7.79 -5.10
C ALA A 82 -3.16 6.57 -6.00
N ALA A 83 -2.43 5.49 -5.71
CA ALA A 83 -2.42 4.29 -6.56
C ALA A 83 -2.28 3.02 -5.74
N PHE A 84 -2.98 1.96 -6.14
CA PHE A 84 -2.83 0.63 -5.56
C PHE A 84 -1.51 -0.02 -5.98
N ASP A 85 -0.86 -0.67 -5.02
CA ASP A 85 0.22 -1.60 -5.27
C ASP A 85 -0.40 -2.98 -5.52
N LEU A 86 -0.70 -3.28 -6.79
CA LEU A 86 -1.41 -4.51 -7.17
C LEU A 86 -0.63 -5.78 -6.84
N GLU A 87 0.69 -5.70 -6.70
CA GLU A 87 1.53 -6.83 -6.29
C GLU A 87 1.53 -7.03 -4.77
N ALA A 88 1.11 -6.02 -4.00
CA ALA A 88 0.83 -6.17 -2.58
C ALA A 88 -0.54 -6.80 -2.30
N VAL A 89 -1.41 -6.92 -3.31
CA VAL A 89 -2.74 -7.50 -3.12
C VAL A 89 -2.63 -9.01 -2.93
N GLY A 90 -3.21 -9.54 -1.86
CA GLY A 90 -3.11 -10.95 -1.50
C GLY A 90 -4.32 -11.47 -0.73
N PHE A 91 -4.51 -12.79 -0.76
CA PHE A 91 -5.65 -13.47 -0.14
C PHE A 91 -5.20 -14.68 0.69
N PRO A 92 -4.38 -14.48 1.74
CA PRO A 92 -3.89 -15.57 2.57
C PRO A 92 -4.97 -16.10 3.53
N ASP A 93 -4.84 -17.36 3.95
CA ASP A 93 -5.57 -17.94 5.10
C ASP A 93 -4.61 -17.99 6.29
N LEU A 94 -4.47 -16.88 7.00
CA LEU A 94 -3.48 -16.67 8.05
C LEU A 94 -3.88 -17.31 9.38
N ASN A 95 -5.19 -17.40 9.64
CA ASN A 95 -5.73 -17.99 10.87
C ASN A 95 -6.14 -19.47 10.69
N ARG A 96 -6.15 -19.99 9.45
CA ARG A 96 -6.48 -21.38 9.09
C ARG A 96 -7.94 -21.76 9.36
N ASP A 97 -8.86 -20.83 9.22
CA ASP A 97 -10.31 -21.08 9.34
C ASP A 97 -10.99 -21.33 7.97
N GLY A 98 -10.21 -21.31 6.89
CA GLY A 98 -10.68 -21.53 5.53
C GLY A 98 -11.37 -20.33 4.89
N ALA A 99 -11.51 -19.21 5.60
CA ALA A 99 -11.89 -17.91 5.03
C ALA A 99 -10.62 -17.11 4.76
N LEU A 100 -10.50 -16.54 3.56
CA LEU A 100 -9.29 -15.80 3.22
C LEU A 100 -9.33 -14.39 3.82
N GLU A 101 -8.25 -13.99 4.48
CA GLU A 101 -7.99 -12.58 4.72
C GLU A 101 -7.69 -11.86 3.40
N THR A 102 -7.91 -10.54 3.36
CA THR A 102 -7.58 -9.72 2.19
C THR A 102 -6.53 -8.69 2.56
N VAL A 103 -5.45 -8.63 1.77
CA VAL A 103 -4.39 -7.64 1.89
C VAL A 103 -4.45 -6.68 0.72
N VAL A 104 -4.38 -5.38 0.98
CA VAL A 104 -4.34 -4.33 -0.03
C VAL A 104 -3.21 -3.35 0.32
N GLY A 105 -2.26 -3.17 -0.60
CA GLY A 105 -1.24 -2.14 -0.51
C GLY A 105 -1.55 -0.97 -1.42
N TYR A 106 -1.19 0.24 -1.01
CA TYR A 106 -1.30 1.43 -1.85
C TYR A 106 -0.36 2.52 -1.38
N ARG A 107 -0.10 3.46 -2.30
CA ARG A 107 0.65 4.69 -2.04
C ARG A 107 -0.17 5.93 -2.34
N SER A 108 0.16 7.02 -1.67
CA SER A 108 -0.42 8.34 -1.92
C SER A 108 0.62 9.43 -1.71
N ALA A 109 0.52 10.52 -2.48
CA ALA A 109 1.44 11.64 -2.38
C ALA A 109 0.80 12.95 -2.79
N CYS A 110 1.28 14.02 -2.17
CA CYS A 110 1.15 15.40 -2.64
C CYS A 110 2.57 15.98 -2.70
N ALA A 111 3.23 15.85 -3.85
CA ALA A 111 4.66 16.13 -3.97
C ALA A 111 4.96 16.98 -5.21
N SER A 112 6.02 17.80 -5.12
CA SER A 112 6.60 18.56 -6.23
C SER A 112 7.98 18.05 -6.65
N ASP A 113 8.47 17.03 -5.97
CA ASP A 113 9.79 16.42 -6.18
C ASP A 113 9.67 14.89 -6.20
N VAL A 114 10.81 14.22 -6.38
CA VAL A 114 10.90 12.76 -6.24
C VAL A 114 11.24 12.45 -4.78
N SER A 115 10.22 12.43 -3.93
CA SER A 115 10.31 12.02 -2.53
C SER A 115 9.57 10.69 -2.29
N PRO A 116 9.85 10.00 -1.16
CA PRO A 116 9.08 8.84 -0.75
C PRO A 116 7.61 9.19 -0.56
N ASN A 117 6.72 8.30 -1.01
CA ASN A 117 5.28 8.48 -0.84
C ASN A 117 4.82 7.88 0.49
N ASP A 118 3.66 8.33 0.98
CA ASP A 118 2.93 7.58 2.00
C ASP A 118 2.60 6.19 1.44
N TYR A 119 2.88 5.15 2.21
CA TYR A 119 2.57 3.77 1.89
C TYR A 119 1.79 3.11 3.01
N LYS A 120 0.74 2.40 2.64
CA LYS A 120 -0.12 1.69 3.58
C LYS A 120 -0.34 0.27 3.08
N LEU A 121 -0.20 -0.67 4.00
CA LEU A 121 -0.51 -2.08 3.78
C LEU A 121 -1.63 -2.46 4.74
N ILE A 122 -2.81 -2.75 4.21
CA ILE A 122 -4.03 -2.96 4.99
C ILE A 122 -4.44 -4.43 4.89
N LEU A 123 -4.66 -5.07 6.03
CA LEU A 123 -5.20 -6.42 6.18
C LEU A 123 -6.65 -6.34 6.65
N HIS A 124 -7.53 -7.08 5.99
CA HIS A 124 -8.88 -7.32 6.43
C HIS A 124 -9.08 -8.80 6.77
N ALA A 125 -9.49 -9.07 8.01
CA ALA A 125 -9.96 -10.38 8.46
C ALA A 125 -11.46 -10.29 8.74
N GLY A 126 -12.26 -10.70 7.76
CA GLY A 126 -13.69 -10.38 7.75
C GLY A 126 -13.90 -8.85 7.80
N LYS A 127 -14.55 -8.36 8.85
CA LYS A 127 -14.76 -6.91 9.09
C LYS A 127 -13.63 -6.24 9.87
N ALA A 128 -12.76 -7.01 10.53
CA ALA A 128 -11.64 -6.46 11.28
C ALA A 128 -10.61 -5.89 10.29
N LYS A 129 -10.04 -4.75 10.64
CA LYS A 129 -9.06 -4.02 9.83
C LYS A 129 -7.79 -3.84 10.64
N TYR A 130 -6.66 -4.12 10.01
CA TYR A 130 -5.32 -3.89 10.54
C TYR A 130 -4.47 -3.22 9.48
N GLY A 131 -3.44 -2.47 9.88
CA GLY A 131 -2.58 -1.82 8.89
C GLY A 131 -1.20 -1.47 9.40
N LEU A 132 -0.25 -1.54 8.48
CA LEU A 132 1.06 -0.91 8.59
C LEU A 132 1.04 0.37 7.74
N ARG A 133 1.58 1.47 8.29
CA ARG A 133 1.57 2.80 7.66
C ARG A 133 2.95 3.42 7.81
N GLY A 134 3.46 4.03 6.75
CA GLY A 134 4.76 4.68 6.75
C GLY A 134 5.11 5.17 5.36
N LEU A 135 6.39 5.16 5.01
CA LEU A 135 6.86 5.67 3.71
C LEU A 135 7.34 4.53 2.81
N ASP A 136 7.11 4.68 1.51
CA ASP A 136 7.72 3.81 0.51
C ASP A 136 9.21 4.14 0.28
N ARG A 137 9.78 3.60 -0.80
CA ARG A 137 11.20 3.79 -1.15
C ARG A 137 11.45 4.63 -2.40
N GLN A 138 10.45 5.38 -2.86
CA GLN A 138 10.63 6.22 -4.04
C GLN A 138 11.73 7.28 -3.80
N GLY A 139 12.67 7.38 -4.73
CA GLY A 139 13.74 8.40 -4.68
C GLY A 139 14.83 8.17 -3.61
N VAL A 140 14.75 7.08 -2.83
CA VAL A 140 15.63 6.89 -1.67
C VAL A 140 17.05 6.47 -2.03
N ARG A 141 17.21 5.75 -3.15
CA ARG A 141 18.51 5.30 -3.66
C ARG A 141 18.67 5.73 -5.10
N TRP A 142 19.86 6.13 -5.49
CA TRP A 142 20.14 6.55 -6.86
C TRP A 142 21.59 6.26 -7.26
N LEU A 143 21.84 6.13 -8.56
CA LEU A 143 23.19 6.07 -9.09
C LEU A 143 23.77 7.48 -9.11
N ASP A 144 24.90 7.67 -8.43
CA ASP A 144 25.66 8.91 -8.49
C ASP A 144 26.18 9.13 -9.94
N PRO A 145 25.84 10.26 -10.59
CA PRO A 145 26.17 10.44 -12.01
C PRO A 145 27.68 10.48 -12.31
N ASP A 146 28.49 10.93 -11.36
CA ASP A 146 29.92 11.14 -11.56
C ASP A 146 30.74 9.87 -11.30
N SER A 147 30.37 9.12 -10.25
CA SER A 147 31.06 7.91 -9.80
C SER A 147 30.41 6.61 -10.26
N GLY A 148 29.14 6.65 -10.69
CA GLY A 148 28.33 5.47 -10.97
C GLY A 148 28.00 4.63 -9.73
N HIS A 149 28.35 5.10 -8.54
CA HIS A 149 28.13 4.37 -7.30
C HIS A 149 26.69 4.55 -6.80
N LEU A 150 26.13 3.46 -6.28
CA LEU A 150 24.80 3.49 -5.69
C LEU A 150 24.82 4.20 -4.34
N THR A 151 24.15 5.35 -4.28
CA THR A 151 24.05 6.24 -3.12
C THR A 151 22.64 6.20 -2.52
N GLY A 152 22.49 6.67 -1.29
CA GLY A 152 21.22 6.78 -0.59
C GLY A 152 21.04 5.77 0.54
N LEU A 153 19.93 5.90 1.27
CA LEU A 153 19.68 5.13 2.48
C LEU A 153 19.52 3.62 2.15
N PRO A 154 20.29 2.71 2.78
CA PRO A 154 20.11 1.28 2.58
C PRO A 154 18.72 0.83 3.06
N LEU A 155 18.21 -0.24 2.47
CA LEU A 155 16.92 -0.80 2.88
C LEU A 155 16.93 -1.18 4.37
N PRO A 156 15.97 -0.68 5.17
CA PRO A 156 15.79 -1.14 6.53
C PRO A 156 15.43 -2.64 6.57
N ASP A 157 16.11 -3.38 7.44
CA ASP A 157 15.81 -4.77 7.78
C ASP A 157 14.92 -4.88 9.03
N ASP A 158 14.88 -3.80 9.83
CA ASP A 158 14.04 -3.67 11.02
C ASP A 158 13.42 -2.26 11.12
N CYS A 159 12.09 -2.22 11.21
CA CYS A 159 11.32 -0.99 11.40
C CYS A 159 10.87 -0.78 12.84
N SER A 160 11.35 -1.60 13.79
CA SER A 160 11.18 -1.32 15.20
C SER A 160 11.81 0.04 15.55
N PRO A 161 11.35 0.70 16.64
CA PRO A 161 12.01 1.91 17.11
C PRO A 161 13.52 1.75 17.34
N GLN A 162 13.99 0.53 17.65
CA GLN A 162 15.41 0.25 17.79
C GLN A 162 16.12 0.17 16.43
N GLY A 163 15.54 -0.53 15.45
CA GLY A 163 16.06 -0.62 14.09
C GLY A 163 16.14 0.74 13.42
N GLN A 164 15.09 1.55 13.55
CA GLN A 164 15.06 2.93 13.06
C GLN A 164 16.17 3.77 13.70
N ARG A 165 16.32 3.76 15.03
CA ARG A 165 17.40 4.46 15.74
C ARG A 165 18.80 3.99 15.31
N ALA A 166 18.96 2.70 15.02
CA ALA A 166 20.25 2.15 14.58
C ALA A 166 20.64 2.59 13.16
N LEU A 167 19.67 2.78 12.27
CA LEU A 167 19.90 3.32 10.92
C LEU A 167 20.16 4.82 10.95
N GLN A 168 19.39 5.54 11.77
CA GLN A 168 19.55 6.95 12.07
C GLN A 168 20.98 7.25 12.56
N ALA A 169 21.46 6.52 13.58
CA ALA A 169 22.81 6.68 14.14
C ALA A 169 23.97 6.49 13.14
N LYS A 170 23.73 5.95 11.93
CA LYS A 170 24.72 5.86 10.85
C LYS A 170 24.90 7.18 10.06
N GLY A 171 24.22 8.26 10.45
CA GLY A 171 24.42 9.60 9.90
C GLY A 171 23.59 9.94 8.67
N TRP A 172 22.65 9.07 8.28
CA TRP A 172 21.72 9.27 7.16
C TRP A 172 20.54 10.21 7.53
N GLU A 173 20.48 10.66 8.78
CA GLU A 173 19.41 11.49 9.36
C GLU A 173 19.33 12.90 8.77
N ARG A 174 20.39 13.44 8.17
CA ARG A 174 20.44 14.87 7.79
C ARG A 174 19.36 15.27 6.79
N ASP A 175 18.84 14.30 6.03
CA ASP A 175 17.84 14.54 4.98
C ASP A 175 16.43 14.03 5.35
N PHE A 176 16.26 13.32 6.48
CA PHE A 176 14.99 12.72 6.88
C PHE A 176 14.72 12.89 8.38
N GLU A 177 13.78 13.77 8.75
CA GLU A 177 13.37 13.94 10.15
C GLU A 177 12.54 12.74 10.66
N PRO A 178 12.78 12.25 11.89
CA PRO A 178 11.94 11.23 12.52
C PRO A 178 10.47 11.67 12.59
N PRO A 179 9.47 10.75 12.57
CA PRO A 179 9.58 9.28 12.65
C PRO A 179 9.67 8.56 11.29
N TYR A 180 9.91 9.28 10.20
CA TYR A 180 9.65 8.75 8.86
C TYR A 180 10.92 8.29 8.15
N LEU A 181 11.36 7.06 8.46
CA LEU A 181 12.42 6.43 7.69
C LEU A 181 11.84 5.80 6.40
N PRO A 182 12.27 6.23 5.20
CA PRO A 182 11.76 5.67 3.96
C PRO A 182 11.96 4.15 3.86
N GLY A 183 10.90 3.43 3.50
CA GLY A 183 10.84 1.98 3.52
C GLY A 183 10.41 1.36 4.85
N CYS A 184 10.09 2.15 5.87
CA CYS A 184 9.58 1.66 7.14
C CYS A 184 8.14 2.08 7.43
N TYR A 185 7.43 1.18 8.12
CA TYR A 185 6.20 1.50 8.82
C TYR A 185 6.52 2.12 10.19
N VAL A 186 5.64 2.99 10.67
CA VAL A 186 5.81 3.78 11.90
C VAL A 186 5.60 2.92 13.14
N ASP A 187 4.53 2.12 13.15
CA ASP A 187 4.16 1.26 14.28
C ASP A 187 3.30 0.07 13.84
N GLU A 188 2.95 -0.77 14.82
CA GLU A 188 2.12 -1.96 14.65
C GLU A 188 0.92 -1.97 15.59
N ASN A 189 0.49 -0.80 16.05
CA ASN A 189 -0.50 -0.67 17.11
C ASN A 189 -1.84 -1.33 16.75
N ASP A 190 -2.22 -1.30 15.47
CA ASP A 190 -3.41 -1.98 14.96
C ASP A 190 -3.40 -3.47 15.32
N PHE A 191 -2.23 -4.12 15.40
CA PHE A 191 -2.09 -5.55 15.63
C PHE A 191 -1.98 -5.96 17.11
N ALA A 192 -2.07 -5.03 18.06
CA ALA A 192 -1.85 -5.32 19.48
C ALA A 192 -2.75 -6.44 20.05
N ALA A 193 -3.99 -6.55 19.54
CA ALA A 193 -4.95 -7.59 19.91
C ALA A 193 -5.19 -8.63 18.79
N ALA A 194 -4.42 -8.58 17.70
CA ALA A 194 -4.58 -9.46 16.56
C ALA A 194 -3.86 -10.81 16.78
N PRO A 195 -4.29 -11.88 16.08
CA PRO A 195 -3.50 -13.11 16.00
C PRO A 195 -2.04 -12.82 15.57
N PRO A 196 -1.02 -13.39 16.25
CA PRO A 196 0.39 -13.11 15.94
C PRO A 196 0.81 -13.46 14.50
N ALA A 197 0.07 -14.33 13.82
CA ALA A 197 0.28 -14.65 12.42
C ALA A 197 0.09 -13.42 11.50
N PHE A 198 -0.82 -12.52 11.87
CA PHE A 198 -1.20 -11.38 11.03
C PHE A 198 -0.06 -10.38 10.93
N VAL A 199 0.47 -9.91 12.06
CA VAL A 199 1.58 -8.95 12.07
C VAL A 199 2.85 -9.56 11.46
N ARG A 200 3.11 -10.85 11.71
CA ARG A 200 4.27 -11.55 11.12
C ARG A 200 4.20 -11.56 9.59
N PHE A 201 3.03 -11.91 9.04
CA PHE A 201 2.81 -11.89 7.59
C PHE A 201 2.94 -10.48 7.03
N MET A 202 2.29 -9.50 7.67
CA MET A 202 2.27 -8.11 7.20
C MET A 202 3.66 -7.46 7.20
N ARG A 203 4.49 -7.75 8.21
CA ARG A 203 5.91 -7.34 8.23
C ARG A 203 6.70 -7.93 7.05
N GLN A 204 6.61 -9.24 6.84
CA GLN A 204 7.31 -9.92 5.76
C GLN A 204 6.88 -9.37 4.40
N HIS A 205 5.58 -9.16 4.24
CA HIS A 205 5.00 -8.62 3.02
C HIS A 205 5.45 -7.18 2.78
N TRP A 206 5.41 -6.31 3.80
CA TRP A 206 5.94 -4.95 3.74
C TRP A 206 7.38 -4.92 3.23
N PHE A 207 8.29 -5.66 3.86
CA PHE A 207 9.69 -5.66 3.45
C PHE A 207 9.91 -6.26 2.05
N ALA A 208 9.09 -7.23 1.63
CA ALA A 208 9.12 -7.73 0.27
C ALA A 208 8.72 -6.64 -0.74
N ARG A 209 7.68 -5.85 -0.44
CA ARG A 209 7.27 -4.71 -1.27
C ARG A 209 8.37 -3.66 -1.36
N MET A 210 8.98 -3.30 -0.24
CA MET A 210 10.05 -2.30 -0.20
C MET A 210 11.28 -2.74 -1.01
N ARG A 211 11.68 -4.01 -0.93
CA ARG A 211 12.73 -4.58 -1.80
C ARG A 211 12.37 -4.45 -3.28
N GLN A 212 11.19 -4.89 -3.65
CA GLN A 212 10.79 -4.91 -5.05
C GLN A 212 10.70 -3.49 -5.63
N GLN A 213 10.16 -2.54 -4.88
CA GLN A 213 10.09 -1.15 -5.31
C GLN A 213 11.48 -0.53 -5.52
N GLU A 214 12.43 -0.80 -4.62
CA GLU A 214 13.82 -0.38 -4.80
C GLU A 214 14.44 -0.99 -6.06
N GLU A 215 14.28 -2.30 -6.28
CA GLU A 215 14.80 -2.96 -7.48
C GLU A 215 14.18 -2.39 -8.77
N SER A 216 12.87 -2.12 -8.77
CA SER A 216 12.17 -1.50 -9.90
C SER A 216 12.67 -0.08 -10.17
N TRP A 217 12.88 0.73 -9.12
CA TRP A 217 13.39 2.09 -9.22
C TRP A 217 14.81 2.12 -9.80
N LEU A 218 15.71 1.26 -9.30
CA LEU A 218 17.08 1.18 -9.81
C LEU A 218 17.16 0.71 -11.26
N LYS A 219 16.26 -0.21 -11.68
CA LYS A 219 16.17 -0.63 -13.09
C LYS A 219 15.71 0.52 -14.00
N GLN A 220 14.84 1.40 -13.53
CA GLN A 220 14.40 2.58 -14.30
C GLN A 220 15.57 3.55 -14.51
N GLN A 221 16.34 3.85 -13.46
CA GLN A 221 17.52 4.73 -13.58
C GLN A 221 18.61 4.21 -14.53
N GLN A 222 18.70 2.89 -14.75
CA GLN A 222 19.66 2.31 -15.69
C GLN A 222 19.21 2.38 -17.16
N GLN A 223 17.94 2.70 -17.41
CA GLN A 223 17.35 2.76 -18.75
C GLN A 223 17.21 4.20 -19.27
N GLU A 224 17.47 5.18 -18.42
CA GLU A 224 17.52 6.62 -18.73
C GLU A 224 18.94 7.08 -19.04
#